data_AF-A0A956MN58-F1
#
_entry.id   AF-A0A956MN58-F1
#
_cell.length_a   1.000
_cell.length_b   1.000
_cell.length_c   1.000
_cell.angle_alpha   90.00
_cell.angle_beta   90.00
_cell.angle_gamma   90.00
#
_symmetry.space_group_name_H-M   'P 1'
#
loop_
_entity.id
_entity.type
_entity.pdbx_description
1 polymer ?
#
loop_
_entity_poly.entity_id
_entity_poly.type
_entity_poly.pdbx_seq_one_letter_code
_entity_poly.pdbx_strand_id
1 'polypeptide(L)'
;MVTMQEIELIHDWNDHNGTQTKPAQRIEFDDETLRDGLQSPSAFDPLIREKLDILHLMVELGIQAADIALPAAGQRAIDDADAILAEIASAQLPIFPNCAARTVISDIEPIVDLSQKHGLAVEVACFIGSS
;
A
#
# COMPACT_ATOMS: atom_id res chain seq x y z
N MET A 1 -32.21 -1.37 37.60
CA MET A 1 -31.04 -1.04 36.75
C MET A 1 -30.51 -2.36 36.23
N VAL A 2 -30.45 -2.54 34.91
CA VAL A 2 -29.76 -3.72 34.34
C VAL A 2 -28.27 -3.38 34.40
N THR A 3 -27.52 -4.11 35.21
CA THR A 3 -26.05 -4.10 35.18
C THR A 3 -25.62 -4.95 33.99
N MET A 4 -25.20 -4.32 32.89
CA MET A 4 -24.49 -5.01 31.82
C MET A 4 -23.10 -5.41 32.31
N GLN A 5 -22.67 -6.60 31.95
CA GLN A 5 -21.31 -7.06 32.23
C GLN A 5 -20.37 -6.52 31.16
N GLU A 6 -19.14 -6.18 31.52
CA GLU A 6 -18.14 -5.57 30.62
C GLU A 6 -17.92 -6.38 29.32
N ILE A 7 -18.03 -7.71 29.39
CA ILE A 7 -17.93 -8.61 28.24
C ILE A 7 -19.02 -8.38 27.20
N GLU A 8 -20.21 -7.92 27.59
CA GLU A 8 -21.33 -7.63 26.68
C GLU A 8 -21.09 -6.36 25.85
N LEU A 9 -20.05 -5.57 26.19
CA LEU A 9 -19.60 -4.42 25.42
C LEU A 9 -18.48 -4.77 24.42
N ILE A 10 -17.91 -5.96 24.51
CA ILE A 10 -16.79 -6.40 23.66
C ILE A 10 -17.32 -7.37 22.62
N HIS A 11 -17.39 -6.91 21.37
CA HIS A 11 -17.71 -7.79 20.24
C HIS A 11 -16.49 -8.65 19.89
N ASP A 12 -16.62 -9.97 20.04
CA ASP A 12 -15.58 -10.91 19.59
C ASP A 12 -15.67 -11.12 18.09
N TRP A 13 -14.73 -10.53 17.35
CA TRP A 13 -14.61 -10.72 15.90
C TRP A 13 -14.15 -12.13 15.51
N ASN A 14 -13.71 -12.93 16.48
CA ASN A 14 -13.45 -14.36 16.31
C ASN A 14 -14.68 -15.21 16.60
N ASP A 15 -15.83 -14.64 16.97
CA ASP A 15 -17.05 -15.43 17.12
C ASP A 15 -17.58 -15.85 15.73
N HIS A 16 -17.54 -17.16 15.47
CA HIS A 16 -17.92 -17.75 14.19
C HIS A 16 -19.45 -18.01 14.09
N ASN A 17 -20.24 -17.53 15.04
CA ASN A 17 -21.69 -17.77 15.12
C ASN A 17 -22.53 -17.15 13.98
N GLY A 18 -21.91 -16.39 13.07
CA GLY A 18 -22.53 -15.93 11.82
C GLY A 18 -22.33 -16.91 10.65
N THR A 19 -23.29 -16.96 9.72
CA THR A 19 -23.09 -17.65 8.42
C THR A 19 -21.91 -17.01 7.69
N GLN A 20 -20.75 -17.68 7.68
CA GLN A 20 -19.59 -17.27 6.92
C GLN A 20 -19.88 -17.42 5.43
N THR A 21 -20.31 -16.34 4.78
CA THR A 21 -20.37 -16.29 3.32
C THR A 21 -18.95 -16.16 2.82
N LYS A 22 -18.43 -17.20 2.15
CA LYS A 22 -17.17 -17.05 1.42
C LYS A 22 -17.34 -15.93 0.38
N PRO A 23 -16.39 -14.99 0.28
CA PRO A 23 -16.46 -13.97 -0.75
C PRO A 23 -16.46 -14.64 -2.13
N ALA A 24 -17.25 -14.10 -3.04
CA ALA A 24 -17.33 -14.59 -4.42
C ALA A 24 -16.02 -14.37 -5.20
N GLN A 25 -15.16 -13.49 -4.69
CA GLN A 25 -13.89 -13.10 -5.28
C GLN A 25 -12.75 -13.37 -4.31
N ARG A 26 -11.54 -13.46 -4.87
CA ARG A 26 -10.31 -13.55 -4.10
C ARG A 26 -10.13 -12.26 -3.31
N ILE A 27 -9.77 -12.39 -2.03
CA ILE A 27 -9.34 -11.25 -1.22
C ILE A 27 -7.91 -10.91 -1.62
N GLU A 28 -7.65 -9.62 -1.77
CA GLU A 28 -6.32 -9.09 -2.07
C GLU A 28 -5.89 -8.13 -0.97
N PHE A 29 -4.59 -8.08 -0.74
CA PHE A 29 -3.95 -7.17 0.19
C PHE A 29 -3.13 -6.15 -0.60
N ASP A 30 -3.40 -4.88 -0.33
CA ASP A 30 -2.62 -3.74 -0.75
C ASP A 30 -1.88 -3.18 0.47
N ASP A 31 -0.55 -3.29 0.47
CA ASP A 31 0.29 -2.92 1.60
C ASP A 31 0.82 -1.49 1.44
N GLU A 32 0.51 -0.69 2.45
CA GLU A 32 0.78 0.75 2.50
C GLU A 32 1.98 1.10 3.38
N THR A 33 2.76 0.10 3.82
CA THR A 33 3.90 0.29 4.74
C THR A 33 4.93 1.28 4.18
N LEU A 34 5.18 1.23 2.86
CA LEU A 34 6.17 2.09 2.19
C LEU A 34 5.63 3.50 1.87
N ARG A 35 4.32 3.74 2.01
CA ARG A 35 3.70 5.07 1.85
C ARG A 35 3.06 5.56 3.14
N ASP A 36 1.88 5.05 3.50
CA ASP A 36 1.11 5.53 4.65
C ASP A 36 1.83 5.23 5.97
N GLY A 37 2.48 4.06 6.07
CA GLY A 37 3.28 3.69 7.23
C GLY A 37 4.39 4.71 7.55
N LEU A 38 4.99 5.30 6.51
CA LEU A 38 6.05 6.32 6.65
C LEU A 38 5.52 7.71 7.01
N GLN A 39 4.21 7.97 6.92
CA GLN A 39 3.62 9.24 7.35
C GLN A 39 3.48 9.34 8.88
N SER A 40 3.70 8.24 9.60
CA SER A 40 3.75 8.25 11.06
C SER A 40 4.92 9.13 11.54
N PRO A 41 4.68 10.09 12.45
CA PRO A 41 5.74 10.98 12.95
C PRO A 41 6.80 10.25 13.79
N SER A 42 6.54 8.99 14.17
CA SER A 42 7.48 8.13 14.89
C SER A 42 8.10 7.07 14.00
N ALA A 43 7.69 6.94 12.74
CA ALA A 43 8.34 6.05 11.80
C ALA A 43 9.70 6.61 11.40
N PHE A 44 10.70 5.74 11.38
CA PHE A 44 11.96 6.03 10.73
C PHE A 44 11.77 5.83 9.22
N ASP A 45 12.13 6.82 8.41
CA ASP A 45 12.16 6.68 6.95
C ASP A 45 13.40 5.84 6.55
N PRO A 46 13.20 4.59 6.10
CA PRO A 46 14.31 3.68 5.86
C PRO A 46 15.15 4.08 4.63
N LEU A 47 16.38 3.61 4.59
CA LEU A 47 17.21 3.74 3.38
C LEU A 47 16.57 2.94 2.22
N ILE A 48 16.88 3.32 0.98
CA ILE A 48 16.30 2.65 -0.19
C ILE A 48 16.52 1.13 -0.17
N ARG A 49 17.71 0.65 0.22
CA ARG A 49 17.99 -0.79 0.35
C ARG A 49 17.01 -1.51 1.31
N GLU A 50 16.64 -0.84 2.40
CA GLU A 50 15.76 -1.39 3.42
C GLU A 50 14.31 -1.38 2.94
N LYS A 51 13.92 -0.39 2.11
CA LYS A 51 12.63 -0.41 1.39
C LYS A 51 12.54 -1.59 0.42
N LEU A 52 13.63 -1.88 -0.31
CA LEU A 52 13.67 -3.05 -1.19
C LEU A 52 13.59 -4.36 -0.40
N ASP A 53 14.30 -4.47 0.74
CA ASP A 53 14.18 -5.65 1.61
C ASP A 53 12.74 -5.84 2.10
N ILE A 54 12.06 -4.77 2.51
CA ILE A 54 10.64 -4.81 2.89
C ILE A 54 9.76 -5.26 1.73
N LEU A 55 9.98 -4.77 0.51
CA LEU A 55 9.25 -5.17 -0.69
C LEU A 55 9.38 -6.69 -0.95
N HIS A 56 10.58 -7.24 -0.85
CA HIS A 56 10.80 -8.67 -0.98
C HIS A 56 10.08 -9.47 0.12
N LEU A 57 10.06 -8.97 1.35
CA LEU A 57 9.28 -9.58 2.44
C LEU A 57 7.77 -9.55 2.19
N MET A 58 7.23 -8.47 1.59
CA MET A 58 5.82 -8.41 1.16
C MET A 58 5.50 -9.53 0.16
N VAL A 59 6.39 -9.75 -0.81
CA VAL A 59 6.27 -10.85 -1.78
C VAL A 59 6.30 -12.22 -1.08
N GLU A 60 7.22 -12.43 -0.14
CA GLU A 60 7.32 -13.69 0.63
C GLU A 60 6.08 -13.97 1.49
N LEU A 61 5.46 -12.92 2.04
CA LEU A 61 4.19 -13.01 2.76
C LEU A 61 2.99 -13.29 1.85
N GLY A 62 3.17 -13.18 0.53
CA GLY A 62 2.11 -13.35 -0.46
C GLY A 62 1.15 -12.17 -0.49
N ILE A 63 1.63 -10.94 -0.29
CA ILE A 63 0.89 -9.69 -0.52
C ILE A 63 0.79 -9.44 -2.03
N GLN A 64 -0.34 -8.88 -2.50
CA GLN A 64 -0.61 -8.72 -3.94
C GLN A 64 -0.18 -7.39 -4.50
N ALA A 65 -0.42 -6.31 -3.77
CA ALA A 65 -0.13 -4.96 -4.19
C ALA A 65 0.59 -4.19 -3.08
N ALA A 66 1.33 -3.16 -3.48
CA ALA A 66 1.95 -2.25 -2.54
C ALA A 66 1.87 -0.81 -3.04
N ASP A 67 1.47 0.10 -2.16
CA ASP A 67 1.65 1.54 -2.36
C ASP A 67 3.11 1.89 -2.05
N ILE A 68 3.87 2.15 -3.12
CA ILE A 68 5.31 2.30 -3.04
C ILE A 68 5.73 3.75 -2.78
N ALA A 69 4.86 4.74 -3.03
CA ALA A 69 5.18 6.16 -2.88
C ALA A 69 3.99 7.10 -3.08
N LEU A 70 4.15 8.34 -2.58
CA LEU A 70 3.43 9.53 -3.05
C LEU A 70 4.42 10.45 -3.79
N PRO A 71 4.57 10.35 -5.14
CA PRO A 71 5.56 11.14 -5.89
C PRO A 71 5.44 12.65 -5.70
N ALA A 72 4.22 13.15 -5.48
CA ALA A 72 3.95 14.56 -5.21
C ALA A 72 4.56 15.08 -3.89
N ALA A 73 5.01 14.19 -3.00
CA ALA A 73 5.69 14.56 -1.76
C ALA A 73 7.10 15.13 -1.99
N GLY A 74 7.68 14.92 -3.18
CA GLY A 74 8.94 15.54 -3.61
C GLY A 74 9.92 14.56 -4.25
N GLN A 75 11.08 15.07 -4.66
CA GLN A 75 12.07 14.32 -5.45
C GLN A 75 12.48 13.00 -4.81
N ARG A 76 12.62 12.96 -3.47
CA ARG A 76 12.98 11.72 -2.78
C ARG A 76 11.95 10.62 -2.96
N ALA A 77 10.65 10.94 -2.93
CA ALA A 77 9.59 9.95 -3.15
C ALA A 77 9.60 9.42 -4.59
N ILE A 78 9.92 10.29 -5.56
CA ILE A 78 10.12 9.90 -6.96
C ILE A 78 11.32 8.95 -7.09
N ASP A 79 12.45 9.29 -6.48
CA ASP A 79 13.68 8.50 -6.55
C ASP A 79 13.50 7.12 -5.89
N ASP A 80 12.79 7.06 -4.76
CA ASP A 80 12.49 5.80 -4.08
C ASP A 80 11.53 4.94 -4.92
N ALA A 81 10.47 5.52 -5.49
CA ALA A 81 9.57 4.82 -6.40
C ALA A 81 10.29 4.29 -7.65
N ASP A 82 11.20 5.09 -8.22
CA ASP A 82 12.01 4.70 -9.37
C ASP A 82 12.88 3.47 -9.09
N ALA A 83 13.53 3.46 -7.92
CA ALA A 83 14.37 2.34 -7.49
C ALA A 83 13.53 1.09 -7.18
N ILE A 84 12.37 1.25 -6.53
CA ILE A 84 11.44 0.13 -6.25
C ILE A 84 10.91 -0.47 -7.56
N LEU A 85 10.49 0.35 -8.52
CA LEU A 85 10.00 -0.15 -9.81
C LEU A 85 11.10 -0.84 -10.62
N ALA A 86 12.34 -0.33 -10.57
CA ALA A 86 13.48 -1.00 -11.17
C ALA A 86 13.73 -2.39 -10.56
N GLU A 87 13.59 -2.52 -9.24
CA GLU A 87 13.71 -3.79 -8.54
C GLU A 87 12.59 -4.76 -8.94
N ILE A 88 11.33 -4.32 -8.93
CA ILE A 88 10.18 -5.13 -9.37
C ILE A 88 10.39 -5.66 -10.79
N ALA A 89 10.81 -4.79 -11.71
CA ALA A 89 11.04 -5.16 -13.11
C ALA A 89 12.20 -6.16 -13.26
N SER A 90 13.33 -5.90 -12.60
CA SER A 90 14.55 -6.70 -12.76
C SER A 90 14.48 -8.06 -12.07
N ALA A 91 13.89 -8.12 -10.87
CA ALA A 91 13.68 -9.35 -10.11
C ALA A 91 12.38 -10.08 -10.50
N GLN A 92 11.56 -9.49 -11.38
CA GLN A 92 10.28 -10.02 -11.84
C GLN A 92 9.34 -10.34 -10.66
N LEU A 93 9.27 -9.41 -9.69
CA LEU A 93 8.51 -9.62 -8.46
C LEU A 93 7.01 -9.73 -8.78
N PRO A 94 6.31 -10.74 -8.23
CA PRO A 94 4.88 -10.95 -8.47
C PRO A 94 4.03 -10.06 -7.56
N ILE A 95 4.32 -8.75 -7.53
CA ILE A 95 3.60 -7.73 -6.76
C ILE A 95 3.20 -6.57 -7.67
N PHE A 96 1.98 -6.07 -7.52
CA PHE A 96 1.45 -4.97 -8.31
C PHE A 96 1.76 -3.63 -7.63
N PRO A 97 2.61 -2.78 -8.22
CA PRO A 97 2.90 -1.49 -7.63
C PRO A 97 1.75 -0.49 -7.87
N ASN A 98 1.46 0.31 -6.86
CA ASN A 98 0.66 1.51 -7.00
C ASN A 98 1.35 2.71 -6.34
N CYS A 99 0.94 3.92 -6.73
CA CYS A 99 1.39 5.15 -6.10
C CYS A 99 0.17 6.02 -5.76
N ALA A 100 0.15 6.58 -4.56
CA ALA A 100 -0.84 7.58 -4.19
C ALA A 100 -0.70 8.87 -5.01
N ALA A 101 -1.83 9.49 -5.32
CA ALA A 101 -1.88 10.82 -5.95
C ALA A 101 -3.13 11.58 -5.51
N ARG A 102 -3.02 12.92 -5.38
CA ARG A 102 -4.23 13.74 -5.40
C ARG A 102 -4.82 13.71 -6.81
N THR A 103 -6.12 13.95 -6.96
CA THR A 103 -6.79 14.04 -8.28
C THR A 103 -6.43 15.31 -9.06
N VAL A 104 -5.14 15.55 -9.30
CA VAL A 104 -4.59 16.68 -10.07
C VAL A 104 -3.51 16.17 -11.02
N ILE A 105 -3.44 16.76 -12.21
CA ILE A 105 -2.54 16.30 -13.30
C ILE A 105 -1.08 16.23 -12.84
N SER A 106 -0.61 17.24 -12.11
CA SER A 106 0.78 17.33 -11.64
C SER A 106 1.21 16.21 -10.69
N ASP A 107 0.25 15.56 -10.01
CA ASP A 107 0.54 14.43 -9.13
C ASP A 107 0.53 13.10 -9.90
N ILE A 108 -0.25 13.03 -10.98
CA ILE A 108 -0.44 11.82 -11.79
C ILE A 108 0.66 11.67 -12.85
N GLU A 109 1.08 12.76 -13.49
CA GLU A 109 2.11 12.75 -14.55
C GLU A 109 3.39 12.01 -14.13
N PRO A 110 3.98 12.24 -12.94
CA PRO A 110 5.18 11.51 -12.53
C PRO A 110 4.97 9.99 -12.42
N ILE A 111 3.78 9.54 -12.04
CA ILE A 111 3.46 8.09 -11.95
C ILE A 111 3.39 7.49 -13.36
N VAL A 112 2.80 8.21 -14.31
CA VAL A 112 2.76 7.81 -15.72
C VAL A 112 4.16 7.72 -16.31
N ASP A 113 5.02 8.70 -16.04
CA ASP A 113 6.41 8.71 -16.50
C ASP A 113 7.20 7.52 -15.94
N LEU A 114 7.04 7.22 -14.65
CA LEU A 114 7.66 6.05 -14.00
C LEU A 114 7.14 4.73 -14.58
N SER A 115 5.82 4.62 -14.77
CA SER A 115 5.19 3.46 -15.41
C SER A 115 5.76 3.20 -16.80
N GLN A 116 5.86 4.24 -17.64
CA GLN A 116 6.43 4.14 -18.98
C GLN A 116 7.93 3.81 -18.96
N LYS A 117 8.70 4.43 -18.05
CA LYS A 117 10.14 4.21 -17.91
C LYS A 117 10.47 2.74 -17.62
N HIS A 118 9.71 2.10 -16.74
CA HIS A 118 9.96 0.71 -16.31
C HIS A 118 9.18 -0.34 -17.10
N GLY A 119 8.23 0.09 -17.94
CA GLY A 119 7.38 -0.83 -18.69
C GLY A 119 6.46 -1.65 -17.77
N LEU A 120 6.12 -1.11 -16.60
CA LEU A 120 5.25 -1.73 -15.61
C LEU A 120 3.91 -1.00 -15.57
N ALA A 121 2.82 -1.74 -15.42
CA ALA A 121 1.56 -1.15 -15.01
C ALA A 121 1.71 -0.69 -13.56
N VAL A 122 1.57 0.61 -13.32
CA VAL A 122 1.55 1.22 -11.99
C VAL A 122 0.17 1.80 -11.79
N GLU A 123 -0.55 1.32 -10.79
CA GLU A 123 -1.87 1.86 -10.49
C GLU A 123 -1.74 3.25 -9.84
N VAL A 124 -2.63 4.15 -10.23
CA VAL A 124 -2.72 5.48 -9.64
C VAL A 124 -3.81 5.46 -8.56
N ALA A 125 -3.40 5.36 -7.30
CA ALA A 125 -4.29 5.38 -6.15
C ALA A 125 -4.73 6.82 -5.84
N CYS A 126 -5.68 7.33 -6.63
CA CYS A 126 -6.18 8.70 -6.52
C CYS A 126 -7.04 8.91 -5.26
N PHE A 127 -6.79 10.00 -4.53
CA PHE A 127 -7.64 10.43 -3.42
C PHE A 127 -8.13 11.87 -3.56
N ILE A 128 -9.31 12.12 -2.98
CA ILE A 128 -9.92 13.45 -2.86
C ILE A 128 -10.48 13.62 -1.44
N GLY A 129 -10.29 14.80 -0.84
CA GLY A 129 -10.89 15.10 0.45
C GLY A 129 -12.42 15.18 0.33
N SER A 130 -13.12 14.46 1.20
CA SER A 130 -14.58 14.54 1.36
C SER A 130 -14.89 14.88 2.82
N SER A 131 -15.62 15.97 3.05
CA SER A 131 -16.04 16.45 4.37
C SER A 131 -17.47 16.07 4.69
#